data_AF-A0A955D254-F1
#
_entry.id   AF-A0A955D254-F1
#
_cell.length_a   1.000
_cell.length_b   1.000
_cell.length_c   1.000
_cell.angle_alpha   90.00
_cell.angle_beta   90.00
_cell.angle_gamma   90.00
#
_symmetry.space_group_name_H-M   'P 1'
#
loop_
_entity.id
_entity.type
_entity.pdbx_description
1 polymer ?
#
loop_
_entity_poly.entity_id
_entity_poly.type
_entity_poly.pdbx_seq_one_letter_code
_entity_poly.pdbx_strand_id
1 'polypeptide(L)'
;MSMMGVYKSGQGYWTRIMTAIAGGLIVLLGAYWLWDLFRNVSFGGIQPIYIAAAAAIVVVAVFGGLVYYLVGVKPGSVDFLIATEGEMKKVNWSTRQQIIGSTWVVIGLTAFLAIFVFLFDRVFFFLFVWLKVLDASA
;
A
#
# COMPACT_ATOMS: atom_id res chain seq x y z
N MET A 1 5.72 -27.56 25.35
CA MET A 1 5.35 -26.65 24.24
C MET A 1 4.28 -25.71 24.78
N SER A 2 4.62 -24.46 25.09
CA SER A 2 3.62 -23.53 25.63
C SER A 2 2.55 -23.26 24.56
N MET A 3 1.29 -23.52 24.90
CA MET A 3 0.13 -23.51 24.00
C MET A 3 -0.24 -22.11 23.43
N MET A 4 0.52 -21.06 23.77
CA MET A 4 0.32 -19.67 23.34
C MET A 4 1.65 -18.93 23.08
N GLY A 5 2.68 -19.66 22.62
CA GLY A 5 3.97 -19.07 22.28
C GLY A 5 4.05 -18.62 20.82
N VAL A 6 4.64 -17.45 20.59
CA VAL A 6 5.04 -17.00 19.25
C VAL A 6 6.01 -18.02 18.63
N TYR A 7 5.70 -18.55 17.46
CA TYR A 7 6.55 -19.54 16.78
C TYR A 7 7.92 -18.92 16.46
N LYS A 8 9.00 -19.66 16.77
CA LYS A 8 10.41 -19.24 16.65
C LYS A 8 10.63 -17.81 17.17
N SER A 9 10.29 -17.57 18.43
CA SER A 9 10.48 -16.28 19.09
C SER A 9 11.94 -15.82 19.00
N GLY A 10 12.17 -14.63 18.43
CA GLY A 10 13.50 -14.02 18.29
C GLY A 10 14.07 -14.00 16.86
N GLN A 11 13.55 -14.82 15.93
CA GLN A 11 13.94 -14.80 14.53
C GLN A 11 12.93 -14.01 13.68
N GLY A 12 13.42 -13.34 12.63
CA GLY A 12 12.56 -12.58 11.72
C GLY A 12 12.03 -11.28 12.34
N TYR A 13 12.66 -10.76 13.40
CA TYR A 13 12.09 -9.71 14.26
C TYR A 13 11.59 -8.50 13.48
N TRP A 14 12.46 -7.92 12.63
CA TRP A 14 12.13 -6.73 11.87
C TRP A 14 11.06 -6.99 10.82
N THR A 15 11.18 -8.08 10.08
CA THR A 15 10.22 -8.43 9.02
C THR A 15 8.83 -8.68 9.61
N ARG A 16 8.75 -9.34 10.76
CA ARG A 16 7.49 -9.63 11.47
C ARG A 16 6.86 -8.37 12.03
N ILE A 17 7.64 -7.50 12.67
CA ILE A 17 7.11 -6.23 13.21
C ILE A 17 6.63 -5.31 12.09
N MET A 18 7.40 -5.15 11.02
CA MET A 18 7.00 -4.31 9.89
C MET A 18 5.74 -4.85 9.21
N THR A 19 5.61 -6.18 9.07
CA THR A 19 4.39 -6.82 8.54
C THR A 19 3.20 -6.66 9.49
N ALA A 20 3.41 -6.79 10.80
CA ALA A 20 2.36 -6.58 11.80
C ALA A 20 1.89 -5.12 11.85
N ILE A 21 2.81 -4.15 11.75
CA ILE A 21 2.48 -2.73 11.67
C ILE A 21 1.71 -2.42 10.39
N ALA A 22 2.21 -2.89 9.23
CA ALA A 22 1.53 -2.67 7.95
C ALA A 22 0.14 -3.30 7.94
N GLY A 23 0.00 -4.55 8.39
CA GLY A 23 -1.29 -5.23 8.54
C GLY A 23 -2.20 -4.51 9.52
N GLY A 24 -1.68 -4.09 10.69
CA GLY A 24 -2.42 -3.32 11.68
C GLY A 24 -2.94 -1.99 11.15
N LEU A 25 -2.12 -1.25 10.38
CA LEU A 25 -2.53 -0.01 9.74
C LEU A 25 -3.66 -0.24 8.72
N ILE A 26 -3.57 -1.28 7.89
CA ILE A 26 -4.64 -1.64 6.95
C ILE A 26 -5.93 -1.96 7.70
N VAL A 27 -5.85 -2.71 8.79
CA VAL A 27 -7.02 -3.06 9.61
C VAL A 27 -7.64 -1.82 10.25
N LEU A 28 -6.84 -0.91 10.79
CA LEU A 28 -7.33 0.33 11.41
C LEU A 28 -7.95 1.28 10.37
N LEU A 29 -7.31 1.45 9.21
CA LEU A 29 -7.85 2.27 8.13
C LEU A 29 -9.14 1.66 7.57
N GLY A 30 -9.18 0.34 7.42
CA GLY A 30 -10.39 -0.38 7.02
C GLY A 30 -11.53 -0.22 8.03
N ALA A 31 -11.22 -0.29 9.33
CA ALA A 31 -12.20 -0.06 10.39
C ALA A 31 -12.70 1.38 10.44
N TYR A 32 -11.82 2.37 10.19
CA TYR A 32 -12.19 3.77 10.07
C TYR A 32 -13.12 4.01 8.88
N TRP A 33 -12.78 3.46 7.71
CA TRP A 33 -13.63 3.54 6.52
C TRP A 33 -14.99 2.87 6.73
N LEU A 34 -15.00 1.71 7.38
CA LEU A 34 -16.24 1.00 7.73
C LEU A 34 -17.11 1.80 8.71
N TRP A 35 -16.51 2.42 9.71
CA TRP A 35 -17.21 3.28 10.66
C TRP A 35 -17.95 4.41 9.94
N ASP A 36 -17.31 5.08 8.98
CA ASP A 36 -17.94 6.15 8.21
C ASP A 36 -19.09 5.65 7.33
N LEU A 37 -18.99 4.42 6.80
CA LEU A 37 -20.06 3.78 6.04
C LEU A 37 -21.32 3.52 6.89
N PHE A 38 -21.14 3.06 8.14
CA PHE A 38 -22.24 2.69 9.03
C PHE A 38 -22.76 3.85 9.91
N ARG A 39 -22.08 5.00 9.93
CA ARG A 39 -22.43 6.17 10.76
C ARG A 39 -23.88 6.64 10.58
N ASN A 40 -24.45 6.47 9.38
CA ASN A 40 -25.80 6.94 9.05
C ASN A 40 -26.84 5.81 8.92
N VAL A 41 -26.44 4.57 9.22
CA VAL A 41 -27.29 3.41 9.03
C VAL A 41 -28.02 3.08 10.32
N SER A 42 -29.34 3.26 10.34
CA SER A 42 -30.20 2.87 11.45
C SER A 42 -30.90 1.54 11.13
N PHE A 43 -30.79 0.58 12.05
CA PHE A 43 -31.49 -0.69 11.99
C PHE A 43 -32.24 -0.93 13.30
N GLY A 44 -33.53 -1.28 13.21
CA GLY A 44 -34.32 -1.75 14.35
C GLY A 44 -34.44 -0.77 15.53
N GLY A 45 -34.36 0.54 15.30
CA GLY A 45 -34.43 1.56 16.36
C GLY A 45 -33.16 1.72 17.21
N ILE A 46 -32.09 0.99 16.88
CA ILE A 46 -30.78 1.13 17.52
C ILE A 46 -30.10 2.38 16.97
N GLN A 47 -29.44 3.16 17.86
CA GLN A 47 -28.70 4.34 17.43
C GLN A 47 -27.54 3.93 16.49
N PRO A 48 -27.37 4.61 15.34
CA PRO A 48 -26.35 4.28 14.34
C PRO A 48 -24.92 4.17 14.90
N ILE A 49 -24.62 4.94 15.95
CA ILE A 49 -23.32 4.95 16.62
C ILE A 49 -22.94 3.57 17.18
N TYR A 50 -23.88 2.83 17.76
CA TYR A 50 -23.60 1.51 18.34
C TYR A 50 -23.38 0.46 17.26
N ILE A 51 -24.10 0.56 16.13
CA ILE A 51 -23.95 -0.33 14.98
C ILE A 51 -22.58 -0.13 14.33
N ALA A 52 -22.21 1.14 14.07
CA ALA A 52 -20.91 1.48 13.51
C ALA A 52 -19.75 1.03 14.43
N ALA A 53 -19.89 1.23 15.74
CA ALA A 53 -18.90 0.78 16.72
C ALA A 53 -18.76 -0.74 16.77
N ALA A 54 -19.87 -1.46 16.85
CA ALA A 54 -19.87 -2.92 16.86
C ALA A 54 -19.22 -3.49 15.59
N ALA A 55 -19.59 -2.96 14.42
CA ALA A 55 -19.01 -3.39 13.14
C ALA A 55 -17.49 -3.15 13.09
N ALA A 56 -17.03 -1.96 13.48
CA ALA A 56 -15.61 -1.64 13.51
C ALA A 56 -14.81 -2.54 14.47
N ILE A 57 -15.32 -2.77 15.68
CA ILE A 57 -14.66 -3.64 16.68
C ILE A 57 -14.55 -5.08 16.17
N VAL A 58 -15.62 -5.61 15.58
CA VAL A 58 -15.62 -6.98 15.03
C VAL A 58 -14.56 -7.11 13.93
N VAL A 59 -14.48 -6.13 13.03
CA VAL A 59 -13.48 -6.13 11.96
C VAL A 59 -12.07 -6.05 12.52
N VAL A 60 -11.81 -5.17 13.48
CA VAL A 60 -10.48 -5.09 14.13
C VAL A 60 -10.12 -6.41 14.83
N ALA A 61 -11.06 -7.03 15.53
CA ALA A 61 -10.81 -8.30 16.23
C ALA A 61 -10.50 -9.45 15.26
N VAL A 62 -11.31 -9.59 14.21
CA VAL A 62 -11.17 -10.68 13.21
C VAL A 62 -9.88 -10.50 12.41
N PHE A 63 -9.67 -9.32 11.82
CA PHE A 63 -8.51 -9.11 10.97
C PHE A 63 -7.22 -8.86 11.77
N GLY A 64 -7.30 -8.24 12.94
CA GLY A 64 -6.17 -8.13 13.86
C GLY A 64 -5.73 -9.51 14.37
N GLY A 65 -6.68 -10.37 14.71
CA GLY A 65 -6.42 -11.78 15.05
C GLY A 65 -5.81 -12.56 13.88
N LEU A 66 -6.29 -12.34 12.65
CA LEU A 66 -5.70 -12.94 11.45
C LEU A 66 -4.26 -12.49 11.21
N VAL A 67 -3.96 -11.19 11.35
CA VAL A 67 -2.59 -10.66 11.24
C VAL A 67 -1.69 -11.30 12.29
N TYR A 68 -2.14 -11.38 13.54
CA TYR A 68 -1.40 -12.05 14.60
C TYR A 68 -1.17 -13.54 14.28
N TYR A 69 -2.20 -14.24 13.79
CA TYR A 69 -2.09 -15.64 13.41
C TYR A 69 -1.06 -15.86 12.29
N LEU A 70 -1.09 -15.05 11.23
CA LEU A 70 -0.19 -15.19 10.09
C LEU A 70 1.27 -14.79 10.44
N VAL A 71 1.47 -13.75 11.25
CA VAL A 71 2.81 -13.22 11.57
C VAL A 71 3.44 -13.89 12.80
N GLY A 72 2.61 -14.36 13.72
CA GLY A 72 3.02 -14.85 15.04
C GLY A 72 3.00 -16.36 15.20
N VAL A 73 1.99 -17.02 14.62
CA VAL A 73 1.59 -18.38 15.02
C VAL A 73 1.76 -19.41 13.91
N LYS A 74 1.33 -19.09 12.68
CA LYS A 74 1.35 -20.02 11.55
C LYS A 74 2.79 -20.33 11.10
N PRO A 75 3.29 -21.57 11.26
CA PRO A 75 4.70 -21.90 11.00
C PRO A 75 5.18 -21.55 9.60
N GLY A 76 4.42 -21.90 8.55
CA GLY A 76 4.83 -21.64 7.17
C GLY A 76 4.95 -20.15 6.83
N SER A 77 4.05 -19.32 7.36
CA SER A 77 4.13 -17.86 7.18
C SER A 77 5.30 -17.27 7.95
N VAL A 78 5.54 -17.72 9.18
CA VAL A 78 6.68 -17.27 9.99
C VAL A 78 8.01 -17.68 9.35
N ASP A 79 8.13 -18.92 8.89
CA ASP A 79 9.33 -19.41 8.22
C ASP A 79 9.62 -18.64 6.93
N PHE A 80 8.58 -18.30 6.16
CA PHE A 80 8.70 -17.43 5.00
C PHE A 80 9.24 -16.03 5.37
N LEU A 81 8.69 -15.40 6.43
CA LEU A 81 9.14 -14.08 6.87
C LEU A 81 10.60 -14.11 7.36
N ILE A 82 11.01 -15.18 8.05
CA ILE A 82 12.39 -15.37 8.50
C ILE A 82 13.32 -15.56 7.29
N ALA A 83 12.94 -16.40 6.33
CA ALA A 83 13.72 -16.63 5.11
C ALA A 83 13.87 -15.35 4.29
N THR A 84 12.79 -14.57 4.15
CA THR A 84 12.79 -13.28 3.47
C THR A 84 13.77 -12.30 4.13
N GLU A 85 13.80 -12.23 5.46
CA GLU A 85 14.80 -11.41 6.16
C GLU A 85 16.24 -11.87 5.84
N GLY A 86 16.46 -13.19 5.80
CA GLY A 86 17.75 -13.78 5.46
C GLY A 86 18.21 -13.44 4.05
N GLU A 87 17.29 -13.48 3.07
CA GLU A 87 17.60 -13.10 1.69
C GLU A 87 17.83 -11.59 1.54
N MET A 88 17.03 -10.76 2.22
CA MET A 88 17.19 -9.31 2.17
C MET A 88 18.52 -8.83 2.77
N LYS A 89 19.11 -9.56 3.72
CA LYS A 89 20.46 -9.27 4.25
C LYS A 89 21.59 -9.50 3.24
N LYS A 90 21.35 -10.30 2.19
CA LYS A 90 22.32 -10.55 1.11
C LYS A 90 22.29 -9.45 0.04
N VAL A 91 21.23 -8.63 0.02
CA VAL A 91 21.06 -7.58 -0.97
C VAL A 91 22.04 -6.45 -0.67
N ASN A 92 22.94 -6.19 -1.62
CA ASN A 92 23.79 -5.01 -1.58
C ASN A 92 22.96 -3.78 -1.97
N TRP A 93 22.74 -2.87 -1.02
CA TRP A 93 22.06 -1.61 -1.30
C TRP A 93 22.96 -0.68 -2.11
N SER A 94 22.40 -0.06 -3.15
CA SER A 94 23.14 0.85 -4.02
C SER A 94 23.74 2.02 -3.25
N THR A 95 24.95 2.42 -3.64
CA THR A 95 25.59 3.58 -3.02
C THR A 95 24.89 4.88 -3.44
N ARG A 96 25.04 5.95 -2.66
CA ARG A 96 24.42 7.26 -2.97
C ARG A 96 24.75 7.76 -4.38
N GLN A 97 25.98 7.49 -4.86
CA GLN A 97 26.40 7.87 -6.22
C GLN A 97 25.63 7.10 -7.29
N GLN A 98 25.41 5.80 -7.10
CA GLN A 98 24.63 4.97 -8.02
C GLN A 98 23.17 5.41 -8.08
N ILE A 99 22.58 5.75 -6.93
CA ILE A 99 21.20 6.26 -6.84
C ILE A 99 21.05 7.60 -7.57
N ILE A 100 22.01 8.52 -7.39
CA ILE A 100 22.01 9.81 -8.09
C ILE A 100 22.15 9.59 -9.60
N GLY A 101 23.06 8.69 -10.02
CA GLY A 101 23.25 8.32 -11.42
C GLY A 101 21.96 7.77 -12.06
N SER A 102 21.31 6.80 -11.42
CA SER A 102 20.06 6.22 -11.95
C SER A 102 18.91 7.23 -11.97
N THR A 103 18.80 8.08 -10.95
CA THR A 103 17.77 9.12 -10.89
C THR A 103 17.94 10.15 -12.02
N TRP A 104 19.16 10.58 -12.31
CA TRP A 104 19.43 11.53 -13.40
C TRP A 104 19.08 10.94 -14.78
N VAL A 105 19.39 9.67 -15.01
CA VAL A 105 19.01 8.99 -16.27
C VAL A 105 17.49 8.96 -16.44
N VAL A 106 16.75 8.63 -15.38
CA VAL A 106 15.29 8.62 -15.42
C VAL A 106 14.78 10.02 -15.72
N ILE A 107 15.17 11.03 -14.94
CA ILE A 107 14.74 12.43 -15.13
C ILE A 107 15.03 12.90 -16.57
N GLY A 108 16.21 12.60 -17.10
CA GLY A 108 16.56 12.94 -18.48
C GLY A 108 15.64 12.28 -19.51
N LEU A 109 15.37 10.99 -19.36
CA LEU A 109 14.47 10.25 -20.26
C LEU A 109 13.02 10.77 -20.17
N THR A 110 12.49 11.00 -18.97
CA THR A 110 11.13 11.52 -18.82
C THR A 110 11.00 12.94 -19.37
N ALA A 111 12.00 13.81 -19.14
CA ALA A 111 12.01 15.16 -19.70
C ALA A 111 12.07 15.14 -21.23
N PHE A 112 12.91 14.28 -21.81
CA PHE A 112 12.97 14.08 -23.25
C PHE A 112 11.62 13.62 -23.83
N LEU A 113 10.99 12.61 -23.21
CA LEU A 113 9.66 12.14 -23.62
C LEU A 113 8.60 13.23 -23.49
N ALA A 114 8.64 14.03 -22.41
CA ALA A 114 7.71 15.14 -22.24
C ALA A 114 7.86 16.21 -23.34
N ILE A 115 9.09 16.57 -23.70
CA ILE A 115 9.36 17.51 -24.80
C ILE A 115 8.90 16.92 -26.13
N PHE A 116 9.16 15.63 -26.37
CA PHE A 116 8.73 14.94 -27.58
C PHE A 116 7.21 14.97 -27.71
N VAL A 117 6.48 14.54 -26.68
CA VAL A 117 5.01 14.56 -26.69
C VAL A 117 4.49 15.98 -26.86
N PHE A 118 5.03 16.96 -26.14
CA PHE A 118 4.65 18.36 -26.29
C PHE A 118 4.82 18.89 -27.72
N LEU A 119 5.92 18.51 -28.39
CA LEU A 119 6.16 18.90 -29.78
C LEU A 119 5.12 18.28 -30.73
N PHE A 120 4.86 16.98 -30.59
CA PHE A 120 3.87 16.30 -31.42
C PHE A 120 2.46 16.81 -31.17
N ASP A 121 2.08 17.05 -29.92
CA ASP A 121 0.79 17.66 -29.56
C ASP A 121 0.63 19.02 -30.24
N ARG A 122 1.68 19.85 -30.25
CA ARG A 122 1.67 21.14 -30.96
C ARG A 122 1.53 20.97 -32.46
N VAL A 123 2.26 20.03 -33.07
CA VAL A 123 2.15 19.74 -34.51
C VAL A 123 0.73 19.29 -34.87
N PHE A 124 0.15 18.37 -34.10
CA PHE A 124 -1.22 17.91 -34.31
C PHE A 124 -2.23 19.02 -34.10
N PHE A 125 -2.08 19.84 -33.06
CA PHE A 125 -2.94 21.01 -32.84
C PHE A 125 -2.96 21.94 -34.05
N PHE A 126 -1.78 22.34 -34.55
CA PHE A 126 -1.71 23.23 -35.72
C PHE A 126 -2.26 22.56 -36.98
N LEU A 127 -2.00 21.27 -37.19
CA LEU A 127 -2.54 20.51 -38.31
C LEU A 127 -4.07 20.44 -38.27
N PHE A 128 -4.66 20.18 -37.10
CA PHE A 128 -6.11 20.09 -36.95
C PHE A 128 -6.82 21.44 -37.05
N VAL A 129 -6.19 22.52 -36.59
CA VAL A 129 -6.66 23.90 -36.83
C VAL A 129 -6.61 24.22 -38.34
N TRP A 130 -5.53 23.85 -39.03
CA TRP A 130 -5.41 24.05 -40.48
C TRP A 130 -6.47 23.27 -41.28
N LEU A 131 -6.76 22.02 -40.87
CA LEU A 131 -7.84 21.21 -41.43
C LEU A 131 -9.26 21.69 -41.04
N LYS A 132 -9.39 22.77 -40.25
CA LYS A 132 -10.67 23.31 -39.75
C LYS A 132 -11.51 22.31 -38.95
N VAL A 133 -10.86 21.33 -38.34
CA VAL A 133 -11.50 20.40 -37.38
C VAL A 133 -11.56 21.05 -35.99
N LEU A 134 -10.58 21.90 -35.66
CA LEU A 134 -10.49 22.65 -34.39
C LEU A 134 -10.50 24.16 -34.63
N ASP A 135 -11.22 24.89 -33.77
CA ASP A 135 -11.20 26.36 -33.74
C ASP A 135 -10.04 26.86 -32.86
N ALA A 136 -9.28 27.83 -33.36
CA ALA A 136 -8.09 28.37 -32.68
C ALA A 136 -8.41 29.28 -31.47
N SER A 137 -9.67 29.35 -31.04
CA SER A 137 -10.17 30.32 -30.04
C SER A 137 -10.71 29.69 -28.76
N ALA A 138 -10.46 28.39 -28.53
CA ALA A 138 -10.73 27.71 -27.26
C ALA A 138 -9.45 27.56 -26.42
#